data_AF-A0A959Z470-F1
#
_entry.id   AF-A0A959Z470-F1
#
_cell.length_a   1.000
_cell.length_b   1.000
_cell.length_c   1.000
_cell.angle_alpha   90.00
_cell.angle_beta   90.00
_cell.angle_gamma   90.00
#
_symmetry.space_group_name_H-M   'P 1'
#
loop_
_entity.id
_entity.type
_entity.pdbx_description
1 polymer ?
#
loop_
_entity_poly.entity_id
_entity_poly.type
_entity_poly.pdbx_seq_one_letter_code
_entity_poly.pdbx_strand_id
1 'polypeptide(L)'
;AEHAMDPIYAKALGVDIDSLYISQPDTGEQALEIADMLVRSGALDVVVIDSVAALTPRAEIEGEMGDSHVGLQARLMSQALRKLTANLNKTDTICIFINQLREKIGVMFGCFSYGTRVTLADGTQEKIGKIVNQKMPVEVLSYDPETDSIVPRKVVNWFDNGRTESFLRFSVAKPSGNGRAQFACTPNHLIRTPGGWREAGELIVGDNILQNVTHRLSDFQWQVILGSLMGDGALSPTRSGHGARFRWGHGATQAEYSDWKGSLFANIGTSRSTNAKGAVFHDMAPLAELAELRKSVYVGGKKFLSHDYLKSLTPLSLALWYMDDGGFTLRAKGVRARTAEGSGHSEICVEAFDPASQVRLRDHLADTWGIRATLSERGARGMAVLTFAKDETSKLHALIAPFVHPSMAYKLLPKYQGRFGVEPVFAEPKDALVPMPITSIRNVAAGRASHRFDIEVEGNHNYFVDGVMVHNSPETTPGGRALKFYSSVRLDIRRIESIKDGVEVVGNRT
;
A
#
# COMPACT_ATOMS: atom_id res chain seq x y z
N ALA A 1 -45.23 -9.66 14.34
CA ALA A 1 -44.60 -10.93 14.78
C ALA A 1 -43.70 -10.73 16.01
N GLU A 2 -43.57 -9.52 16.58
CA GLU A 2 -42.78 -9.21 17.80
C GLU A 2 -43.62 -9.20 19.10
N HIS A 3 -44.81 -9.82 19.12
CA HIS A 3 -45.75 -9.74 20.25
C HIS A 3 -46.02 -11.08 20.94
N ALA A 4 -45.05 -11.99 20.98
CA ALA A 4 -45.25 -13.27 21.66
C ALA A 4 -43.96 -13.73 22.33
N MET A 5 -43.94 -13.65 23.66
CA MET A 5 -43.05 -14.49 24.48
C MET A 5 -43.48 -15.94 24.25
N ASP A 6 -42.54 -16.83 23.94
CA ASP A 6 -42.79 -18.27 23.82
C ASP A 6 -42.56 -18.92 25.19
N PRO A 7 -43.62 -19.29 25.94
CA PRO A 7 -43.47 -19.86 27.27
C PRO A 7 -42.88 -21.26 27.25
N ILE A 8 -43.03 -22.04 26.16
CA ILE A 8 -42.43 -23.37 26.08
C ILE A 8 -40.91 -23.23 25.94
N TYR A 9 -40.47 -22.33 25.08
CA TYR A 9 -39.05 -22.04 24.89
C TYR A 9 -38.41 -21.41 26.13
N ALA A 10 -39.07 -20.43 26.76
CA ALA A 10 -38.58 -19.80 27.99
C ALA A 10 -38.40 -20.82 29.13
N LYS A 11 -39.36 -21.75 29.29
CA LYS A 11 -39.27 -22.81 30.30
C LYS A 11 -38.12 -23.78 30.02
N ALA A 12 -37.88 -24.12 28.76
CA ALA A 12 -36.76 -24.96 28.34
C ALA A 12 -35.39 -24.33 28.66
N LEU A 13 -35.32 -22.99 28.68
CA LEU A 13 -34.12 -22.23 29.08
C LEU A 13 -33.95 -22.07 30.60
N GLY A 14 -34.93 -22.52 31.40
CA GLY A 14 -34.92 -22.46 32.85
C GLY A 14 -35.51 -21.18 33.44
N VAL A 15 -36.33 -20.44 32.68
CA VAL A 15 -37.06 -19.26 33.19
C VAL A 15 -38.25 -19.73 34.04
N ASP A 16 -38.37 -19.20 35.26
CA ASP A 16 -39.56 -19.37 36.08
C ASP A 16 -40.66 -18.43 35.60
N ILE A 17 -41.53 -18.96 34.74
CA ILE A 17 -42.62 -18.23 34.09
C ILE A 17 -43.69 -17.80 35.10
N ASP A 18 -43.86 -18.54 36.20
CA ASP A 18 -44.87 -18.22 37.21
C ASP A 18 -44.49 -16.96 38.01
N SER A 19 -43.19 -16.63 38.04
CA SER A 19 -42.64 -15.42 38.65
C SER A 19 -42.40 -14.25 37.67
N LEU A 20 -42.64 -14.45 36.37
CA LEU A 20 -42.30 -13.49 35.32
C LEU A 20 -43.47 -12.54 35.03
N TYR A 21 -43.32 -11.26 35.39
CA TYR A 21 -44.26 -10.21 34.99
C TYR A 21 -43.97 -9.71 33.58
N ILE A 22 -44.91 -9.90 32.65
CA ILE A 22 -44.82 -9.41 31.28
C ILE A 22 -45.80 -8.25 31.10
N SER A 23 -45.30 -7.12 30.62
CA SER A 23 -46.12 -5.99 30.21
C SER A 23 -45.85 -5.67 28.74
N GLN A 24 -46.90 -5.45 27.95
CA GLN A 24 -46.83 -5.12 26.53
C GLN A 24 -47.37 -3.69 26.34
N PRO A 25 -46.51 -2.67 26.38
CA PRO A 25 -46.92 -1.28 26.20
C PRO A 25 -47.22 -0.96 24.73
N ASP A 26 -48.18 -0.07 24.50
CA ASP A 26 -48.59 0.43 23.19
C ASP A 26 -47.71 1.58 22.68
N THR A 27 -47.02 2.29 23.59
CA THR A 27 -46.11 3.40 23.24
C THR A 27 -44.80 3.36 24.04
N GLY A 28 -43.75 3.99 23.50
CA GLY A 28 -42.46 4.14 24.17
C GLY A 28 -42.57 4.91 25.49
N GLU A 29 -43.44 5.92 25.57
CA GLU A 29 -43.73 6.63 26.82
C GLU A 29 -44.31 5.69 27.88
N GLN A 30 -45.31 4.88 27.51
CA GLN A 30 -45.96 3.96 28.43
C GLN A 30 -44.99 2.88 28.92
N ALA A 31 -44.14 2.36 28.03
CA ALA A 31 -43.11 1.39 28.39
C ALA A 31 -42.16 1.93 29.48
N LEU A 32 -41.73 3.18 29.33
CA LEU A 32 -40.81 3.83 30.25
C LEU A 32 -41.51 4.21 31.57
N GLU A 33 -42.79 4.57 31.55
CA GLU A 33 -43.60 4.79 32.75
C GLU A 33 -43.80 3.51 33.56
N ILE A 34 -44.07 2.39 32.88
CA ILE A 34 -44.19 1.08 33.54
C ILE A 34 -42.85 0.68 34.17
N ALA A 35 -41.74 0.84 33.45
CA ALA A 35 -40.41 0.59 34.00
C ALA A 35 -40.15 1.45 35.25
N ASP A 36 -40.51 2.74 35.21
CA ASP A 36 -40.34 3.66 36.33
C ASP A 36 -41.24 3.32 37.53
N MET A 37 -42.46 2.83 37.28
CA MET A 37 -43.36 2.30 38.33
C MET A 37 -42.79 1.04 38.99
N LEU A 38 -42.26 0.12 38.18
CA LEU A 38 -41.64 -1.11 38.66
C LEU A 38 -40.40 -0.82 39.52
N VAL A 39 -39.54 0.10 39.07
CA VAL A 39 -38.38 0.56 39.85
C VAL A 39 -38.83 1.18 41.17
N ARG A 40 -39.81 2.10 41.15
CA ARG A 40 -40.33 2.73 42.37
C ARG A 40 -40.91 1.75 43.40
N SER A 41 -41.41 0.60 42.96
CA SER A 41 -41.95 -0.40 43.87
C SER A 41 -40.90 -0.99 44.81
N GLY A 42 -39.62 -0.93 44.44
CA GLY A 42 -38.51 -1.56 45.18
C GLY A 42 -38.58 -3.09 45.22
N ALA A 43 -39.49 -3.69 44.44
CA ALA A 43 -39.72 -5.14 44.43
C ALA A 43 -38.80 -5.89 43.45
N LEU A 44 -38.09 -5.19 42.58
CA LEU A 44 -37.24 -5.76 41.54
C LEU A 44 -35.81 -5.24 41.66
N ASP A 45 -34.83 -6.13 41.62
CA ASP A 45 -33.40 -5.76 41.60
C ASP A 45 -32.92 -5.41 40.19
N VAL A 46 -33.58 -5.95 39.15
CA VAL A 46 -33.20 -5.76 37.74
C VAL A 46 -34.43 -5.56 36.87
N VAL A 47 -34.38 -4.55 36.00
CA VAL A 47 -35.37 -4.27 34.96
C VAL A 47 -34.66 -4.26 33.60
N VAL A 48 -35.18 -5.02 32.63
CA VAL A 48 -34.63 -5.09 31.27
C VAL A 48 -35.67 -4.53 30.30
N ILE A 49 -35.24 -3.59 29.45
CA ILE A 49 -36.05 -3.02 28.36
C ILE A 49 -35.45 -3.50 27.04
N ASP A 50 -36.14 -4.44 26.40
CA ASP A 50 -35.76 -5.05 25.13
C ASP A 50 -36.84 -4.79 24.06
N SER A 51 -36.61 -4.01 23.00
CA SER A 51 -35.42 -3.19 22.70
C SER A 51 -35.76 -1.70 22.67
N VAL A 52 -34.77 -0.84 22.92
CA VAL A 52 -34.89 0.62 22.78
C VAL A 52 -35.43 1.00 21.40
N ALA A 53 -35.03 0.26 20.36
CA ALA A 53 -35.50 0.46 18.99
C ALA A 53 -37.02 0.29 18.84
N ALA A 54 -37.68 -0.47 19.73
CA ALA A 54 -39.12 -0.69 19.76
C ALA A 54 -39.88 0.32 20.64
N LEU A 55 -39.19 1.24 21.33
CA LEU A 55 -39.83 2.33 22.08
C LEU A 55 -40.31 3.44 21.14
N THR A 56 -41.35 3.14 20.36
CA THR A 56 -41.92 4.09 19.39
C THR A 56 -42.73 5.17 20.11
N PRO A 57 -42.35 6.45 20.02
CA PRO A 57 -43.09 7.55 20.64
C PRO A 57 -44.52 7.64 20.11
N ARG A 58 -45.49 8.02 20.94
CA ARG A 58 -46.89 8.14 20.53
C ARG A 58 -47.08 9.05 19.29
N ALA A 59 -46.33 10.15 19.23
CA ALA A 59 -46.35 11.08 18.10
C ALA A 59 -45.89 10.45 16.76
N GLU A 60 -45.10 9.38 16.80
CA GLU A 60 -44.69 8.62 15.61
C GLU A 60 -45.76 7.60 15.19
N ILE A 61 -46.49 7.02 16.15
CA ILE A 61 -47.60 6.07 15.90
C ILE A 61 -48.83 6.81 15.32
N GLU A 62 -49.11 8.01 15.81
CA GLU A 62 -50.26 8.83 15.41
C GLU A 62 -49.98 9.68 14.15
N GLY A 63 -48.74 9.73 13.66
CA GLY A 63 -48.32 10.55 12.51
C GLY A 63 -48.73 9.98 11.14
N GLU A 64 -48.77 10.85 10.12
CA GLU A 64 -49.09 10.41 8.75
C GLU A 64 -47.85 9.79 8.05
N MET A 65 -48.10 8.82 7.16
CA MET A 65 -47.03 8.18 6.38
C MET A 65 -46.32 9.20 5.48
N GLY A 66 -45.09 9.59 5.84
CA GLY A 66 -44.26 10.55 5.09
C GLY A 66 -43.78 11.74 5.93
N ASP A 67 -44.30 11.91 7.15
CA ASP A 67 -43.85 12.97 8.05
C ASP A 67 -42.41 12.77 8.54
N SER A 68 -41.59 13.82 8.41
CA SER A 68 -40.20 13.79 8.89
C SER A 68 -40.16 14.12 10.37
N HIS A 69 -39.91 13.11 11.20
CA HIS A 69 -39.72 13.31 12.63
C HIS A 69 -38.27 13.05 13.05
N VAL A 70 -37.48 14.11 13.13
CA VAL A 70 -36.07 14.02 13.50
C VAL A 70 -35.93 13.94 15.02
N GLY A 71 -35.41 12.82 15.52
CA GLY A 71 -34.91 12.69 16.89
C GLY A 71 -35.97 12.54 17.99
N LEU A 72 -37.20 12.10 17.67
CA LEU A 72 -38.24 11.86 18.68
C LEU A 72 -37.81 10.82 19.73
N GLN A 73 -37.26 9.69 19.30
CA GLN A 73 -36.80 8.61 20.18
C GLN A 73 -35.66 9.08 21.12
N ALA A 74 -34.72 9.88 20.61
CA ALA A 74 -33.63 10.45 21.42
C ALA A 74 -34.15 11.43 22.49
N ARG A 75 -35.18 12.23 22.16
CA ARG A 75 -35.85 13.14 23.11
C ARG A 75 -36.60 12.36 24.18
N LEU A 76 -37.36 11.33 23.80
CA LEU A 76 -38.08 10.45 24.71
C LEU A 76 -37.12 9.81 25.73
N MET A 77 -36.04 9.20 25.25
CA MET A 77 -35.02 8.58 26.09
C MET A 77 -34.35 9.59 27.03
N SER A 78 -34.00 10.78 26.54
CA SER A 78 -33.40 11.82 27.38
C SER A 78 -34.32 12.30 28.51
N GLN A 79 -35.63 12.36 28.26
CA GLN A 79 -36.61 12.71 29.29
C GLN A 79 -36.82 11.57 30.29
N ALA A 80 -36.91 10.34 29.81
CA ALA A 80 -37.13 9.16 30.64
C ALA A 80 -35.93 8.86 31.55
N LEU A 81 -34.71 8.87 31.00
CA LEU A 81 -33.48 8.63 31.78
C LEU A 81 -33.35 9.65 32.92
N ARG A 82 -33.63 10.93 32.68
CA ARG A 82 -33.60 11.96 33.74
C ARG A 82 -34.55 11.65 34.91
N LYS A 83 -35.70 11.02 34.65
CA LYS A 83 -36.66 10.62 35.69
C LYS A 83 -36.26 9.31 36.38
N LEU A 84 -35.83 8.32 35.58
CA LEU A 84 -35.47 6.99 36.05
C LEU A 84 -34.23 6.98 36.94
N THR A 85 -33.18 7.76 36.60
CA THR A 85 -31.91 7.75 37.34
C THR A 85 -32.09 8.01 38.84
N ALA A 86 -32.97 8.94 39.21
CA ALA A 86 -33.22 9.27 40.61
C ALA A 86 -33.93 8.14 41.38
N ASN A 87 -34.81 7.39 40.71
CA ASN A 87 -35.55 6.30 41.33
C ASN A 87 -34.70 5.03 41.40
N LEU A 88 -33.92 4.74 40.35
CA LEU A 88 -32.97 3.61 40.30
C LEU A 88 -31.97 3.67 41.47
N ASN A 89 -31.40 4.86 41.73
CA ASN A 89 -30.46 5.05 42.83
C ASN A 89 -31.10 4.98 44.23
N LYS A 90 -32.41 5.23 44.36
CA LYS A 90 -33.11 5.14 45.65
C LYS A 90 -33.52 3.70 46.00
N THR A 91 -33.64 2.85 44.99
CA THR A 91 -34.21 1.50 45.10
C THR A 91 -33.17 0.42 44.82
N ASP A 92 -31.90 0.82 44.65
CA ASP A 92 -30.77 -0.03 44.27
C ASP A 92 -31.08 -0.99 43.11
N THR A 93 -31.89 -0.52 42.16
CA THR A 93 -32.34 -1.30 41.00
C THR A 93 -31.46 -1.04 39.78
N ILE A 94 -31.05 -2.09 39.09
CA ILE A 94 -30.30 -2.02 37.82
C ILE A 94 -31.29 -1.99 36.64
N CYS A 95 -31.18 -0.99 35.77
CA CYS A 95 -31.95 -0.94 34.52
C CYS A 95 -31.04 -1.17 33.31
N ILE A 96 -31.37 -2.19 32.50
CA ILE A 96 -30.62 -2.59 31.31
C ILE A 96 -31.45 -2.24 30.08
N PHE A 97 -30.88 -1.41 29.20
CA PHE A 97 -31.46 -1.08 27.91
C PHE A 97 -30.77 -1.90 26.82
N ILE A 98 -31.53 -2.72 26.11
CA ILE A 98 -31.02 -3.45 24.94
C ILE A 98 -31.33 -2.59 23.72
N ASN A 99 -30.30 -2.17 22.99
CA ASN A 99 -30.48 -1.44 21.75
C ASN A 99 -29.85 -2.21 20.58
N GLN A 100 -30.47 -2.11 19.41
CA GLN A 100 -29.87 -2.55 18.17
C GLN A 100 -29.24 -1.34 17.50
N LEU A 101 -27.92 -1.35 17.31
CA LEU A 101 -27.26 -0.36 16.46
C LEU A 101 -27.71 -0.61 15.02
N ARG A 102 -28.53 0.29 14.47
CA ARG A 102 -28.76 0.36 13.03
C ARG A 102 -27.73 1.30 12.45
N GLU A 103 -26.81 0.80 11.63
CA GLU A 103 -26.06 1.67 10.74
C GLU A 103 -27.05 2.41 9.82
N LYS A 104 -26.83 3.72 9.67
CA LYS A 104 -27.78 4.66 9.08
C LYS A 104 -28.30 4.17 7.72
N ILE A 105 -29.62 4.03 7.62
CA ILE A 105 -30.31 3.93 6.32
C ILE A 105 -30.05 5.23 5.56
N GLY A 106 -29.46 5.14 4.36
CA GLY A 106 -29.18 6.29 3.50
C GLY A 106 -27.73 6.79 3.45
N VAL A 107 -26.76 6.08 4.02
CA VAL A 107 -25.33 6.36 3.73
C VAL A 107 -25.03 5.87 2.32
N MET A 108 -25.14 6.77 1.35
CA MET A 108 -24.58 6.54 0.02
C MET A 108 -23.07 6.51 0.20
N PHE A 109 -22.44 5.34 0.10
CA PHE A 109 -20.99 5.26 -0.02
C PHE A 109 -20.58 5.70 -1.44
N GLY A 110 -19.37 6.25 -1.59
CA GLY A 110 -19.02 6.90 -2.84
C GLY A 110 -18.92 5.94 -4.01
N CYS A 111 -19.14 6.41 -5.24
CA CYS A 111 -19.20 5.55 -6.43
C CYS A 111 -18.37 6.11 -7.59
N PHE A 112 -18.21 5.32 -8.64
CA PHE A 112 -17.44 5.67 -9.83
C PHE A 112 -18.30 5.93 -11.07
N SER A 113 -17.71 6.66 -12.02
CA SER A 113 -18.25 6.77 -13.37
C SER A 113 -18.07 5.46 -14.15
N TYR A 114 -18.97 5.17 -15.11
CA TYR A 114 -18.95 3.95 -15.94
C TYR A 114 -17.56 3.58 -16.49
N GLY A 115 -16.80 4.57 -16.95
CA GLY A 115 -15.52 4.38 -17.62
C GLY A 115 -14.32 4.15 -16.70
N THR A 116 -14.49 4.25 -15.38
CA THR A 116 -13.41 3.96 -14.42
C THR A 116 -12.97 2.51 -14.57
N ARG A 117 -11.65 2.28 -14.67
CA ARG A 117 -11.06 0.97 -14.95
C ARG A 117 -10.65 0.29 -13.66
N VAL A 118 -11.25 -0.86 -13.36
CA VAL A 118 -10.87 -1.74 -12.25
C VAL A 118 -9.72 -2.64 -12.67
N THR A 119 -8.76 -2.86 -11.78
CA THR A 119 -7.61 -3.75 -12.01
C THR A 119 -7.99 -5.18 -11.62
N LEU A 120 -7.99 -6.09 -12.60
CA LEU A 120 -8.34 -7.50 -12.41
C LEU A 120 -7.14 -8.29 -11.87
N ALA A 121 -7.39 -9.47 -11.33
CA ALA A 121 -6.37 -10.35 -10.75
C ALA A 121 -5.24 -10.76 -11.72
N ASP A 122 -5.53 -10.82 -13.02
CA ASP A 122 -4.55 -11.12 -14.07
C ASP A 122 -3.72 -9.89 -14.52
N GLY A 123 -3.91 -8.74 -13.88
CA GLY A 123 -3.28 -7.47 -14.22
C GLY A 123 -3.93 -6.71 -15.38
N THR A 124 -4.96 -7.27 -16.03
CA THR A 124 -5.75 -6.56 -17.03
C THR A 124 -6.70 -5.56 -16.37
N GLN A 125 -7.35 -4.73 -17.19
CA GLN A 125 -8.28 -3.71 -16.71
C GLN A 125 -9.62 -3.79 -17.42
N GLU A 126 -10.71 -3.69 -16.65
CA GLU A 126 -12.08 -3.66 -17.18
C GLU A 126 -12.88 -2.49 -16.59
N LYS A 127 -13.83 -1.95 -17.36
CA LYS A 127 -14.67 -0.84 -16.94
C LYS A 127 -15.62 -1.28 -15.82
N ILE A 128 -15.66 -0.54 -14.72
CA ILE A 128 -16.54 -0.84 -13.58
C ILE A 128 -18.01 -0.94 -14.00
N GLY A 129 -18.47 -0.07 -14.90
CA GLY A 129 -19.85 -0.13 -15.38
C GLY A 129 -20.15 -1.38 -16.21
N LYS A 130 -19.16 -1.96 -16.89
CA LYS A 130 -19.33 -3.25 -17.57
C LYS A 130 -19.38 -4.40 -16.56
N ILE A 131 -18.47 -4.41 -15.58
CA ILE A 131 -18.44 -5.39 -14.48
C ILE A 131 -19.80 -5.43 -13.78
N VAL A 132 -20.34 -4.25 -13.42
CA VAL A 132 -21.63 -4.12 -12.73
C VAL A 132 -22.81 -4.53 -13.61
N ASN A 133 -22.94 -3.96 -14.81
CA ASN A 133 -24.10 -4.21 -15.66
C ASN A 133 -24.22 -5.68 -16.10
N GLN A 134 -23.09 -6.37 -16.25
CA GLN A 134 -23.06 -7.77 -16.66
C GLN A 134 -22.91 -8.73 -15.48
N LYS A 135 -22.84 -8.22 -14.23
CA LYS A 135 -22.57 -9.00 -13.02
C LYS A 135 -21.41 -9.98 -13.20
N MET A 136 -20.29 -9.48 -13.73
CA MET A 136 -19.16 -10.32 -14.13
C MET A 136 -18.54 -10.98 -12.89
N PRO A 137 -18.40 -12.33 -12.84
CA PRO A 137 -17.80 -13.04 -11.72
C PRO A 137 -16.27 -13.01 -11.82
N VAL A 138 -15.70 -11.82 -11.68
CA VAL A 138 -14.25 -11.58 -11.80
C VAL A 138 -13.58 -11.48 -10.43
N GLU A 139 -12.28 -11.74 -10.43
CA GLU A 139 -11.39 -11.41 -9.32
C GLU A 139 -10.65 -10.11 -9.62
N VAL A 140 -10.53 -9.26 -8.60
CA VAL A 140 -9.85 -7.97 -8.67
C VAL A 140 -8.67 -7.97 -7.73
N LEU A 141 -7.66 -7.15 -8.03
CA LEU A 141 -6.58 -6.93 -7.08
C LEU A 141 -7.12 -6.15 -5.89
N SER A 142 -6.74 -6.62 -4.70
CA SER A 142 -7.09 -6.04 -3.41
C SER A 142 -5.88 -6.06 -2.50
N TYR A 143 -5.73 -5.08 -1.63
CA TYR A 143 -4.67 -5.05 -0.63
C TYR A 143 -5.12 -5.72 0.66
N ASP A 144 -4.30 -6.62 1.17
CA ASP A 144 -4.48 -7.27 2.46
C ASP A 144 -3.62 -6.59 3.53
N PRO A 145 -4.22 -5.89 4.50
CA PRO A 145 -3.48 -5.20 5.55
C PRO A 145 -2.83 -6.15 6.57
N GLU A 146 -3.28 -7.41 6.67
CA GLU A 146 -2.71 -8.36 7.63
C GLU A 146 -1.39 -8.94 7.12
N THR A 147 -1.31 -9.22 5.83
CA THR A 147 -0.12 -9.81 5.19
C THR A 147 0.74 -8.79 4.44
N ASP A 148 0.33 -7.51 4.42
CA ASP A 148 0.96 -6.42 3.66
C ASP A 148 1.24 -6.80 2.19
N SER A 149 0.22 -7.35 1.54
CA SER A 149 0.35 -7.90 0.19
C SER A 149 -0.87 -7.62 -0.67
N ILE A 150 -0.65 -7.52 -1.98
CA ILE A 150 -1.74 -7.42 -2.95
C ILE A 150 -2.16 -8.83 -3.37
N VAL A 151 -3.44 -9.15 -3.19
CA VAL A 151 -4.03 -10.47 -3.38
C VAL A 151 -5.27 -10.38 -4.26
N PRO A 152 -5.57 -11.44 -5.04
CA PRO A 152 -6.83 -11.52 -5.77
C PRO A 152 -7.98 -11.73 -4.79
N ARG A 153 -9.09 -11.00 -5.00
CA ARG A 153 -10.34 -11.18 -4.25
C ARG A 153 -11.52 -11.15 -5.22
N LYS A 154 -12.55 -11.95 -4.94
CA LYS A 154 -13.74 -12.05 -5.77
C LYS A 154 -14.62 -10.81 -5.60
N VAL A 155 -15.24 -10.39 -6.70
CA VAL A 155 -16.38 -9.48 -6.64
C VAL A 155 -17.62 -10.24 -6.18
N VAL A 156 -18.24 -9.78 -5.09
CA VAL A 156 -19.38 -10.46 -4.44
C VAL A 156 -20.70 -9.72 -4.64
N ASN A 157 -20.68 -8.39 -4.80
CA ASN A 157 -21.86 -7.59 -5.09
C ASN A 157 -21.55 -6.51 -6.14
N TRP A 158 -22.59 -6.08 -6.87
CA TRP A 158 -22.52 -5.12 -7.97
C TRP A 158 -23.58 -4.04 -7.79
N PHE A 159 -23.17 -2.77 -7.76
CA PHE A 159 -24.05 -1.66 -7.43
C PHE A 159 -24.16 -0.67 -8.60
N ASP A 160 -25.39 -0.47 -9.09
CA ASP A 160 -25.77 0.70 -9.87
C ASP A 160 -26.59 1.62 -8.94
N ASN A 161 -25.93 2.63 -8.41
CA ASN A 161 -26.47 3.56 -7.42
C ASN A 161 -27.20 4.75 -8.07
N GLY A 162 -27.65 4.58 -9.32
CA GLY A 162 -28.44 5.57 -10.04
C GLY A 162 -27.64 6.80 -10.46
N ARG A 163 -28.37 7.88 -10.76
CA ARG A 163 -27.80 9.07 -11.40
C ARG A 163 -27.10 10.00 -10.43
N THR A 164 -26.06 10.67 -10.92
CA THR A 164 -25.38 11.79 -10.25
C THR A 164 -25.36 13.01 -11.15
N GLU A 165 -25.22 14.20 -10.56
CA GLU A 165 -25.07 15.45 -11.31
C GLU A 165 -23.62 15.70 -11.73
N SER A 166 -22.66 15.18 -10.97
CA SER A 166 -21.24 15.38 -11.23
C SER A 166 -20.36 14.27 -10.65
N PHE A 167 -19.11 14.25 -11.13
CA PHE A 167 -18.00 13.46 -10.59
C PHE A 167 -16.76 14.35 -10.40
N LEU A 168 -15.92 14.00 -9.44
CA LEU A 168 -14.55 14.47 -9.36
C LEU A 168 -13.67 13.56 -10.22
N ARG A 169 -13.11 14.11 -11.29
CA ARG A 169 -12.12 13.42 -12.13
C ARG A 169 -10.72 13.69 -11.60
N PHE A 170 -10.06 12.62 -11.16
CA PHE A 170 -8.69 12.62 -10.72
C PHE A 170 -7.74 12.32 -11.88
N SER A 171 -6.58 12.96 -11.86
CA SER A 171 -5.39 12.55 -12.59
C SER A 171 -4.24 12.45 -11.61
N VAL A 172 -3.60 11.29 -11.54
CA VAL A 172 -2.57 10.97 -10.55
C VAL A 172 -1.32 10.59 -11.30
N ALA A 173 -0.15 11.01 -10.82
CA ALA A 173 1.10 10.66 -11.48
C ALA A 173 1.30 9.14 -11.47
N LYS A 174 1.76 8.56 -12.58
CA LYS A 174 2.03 7.12 -12.67
C LYS A 174 3.49 6.91 -13.06
N PRO A 175 4.22 5.98 -12.43
CA PRO A 175 5.64 5.77 -12.73
C PRO A 175 5.87 5.08 -14.08
N SER A 176 4.87 4.39 -14.61
CA SER A 176 4.93 3.61 -15.84
C SER A 176 3.82 4.00 -16.83
N GLY A 177 3.89 3.44 -18.04
CA GLY A 177 2.88 3.64 -19.09
C GLY A 177 2.81 5.08 -19.62
N ASN A 178 1.61 5.61 -19.77
CA ASN A 178 1.36 6.97 -20.26
C ASN A 178 1.69 8.08 -19.23
N GLY A 179 2.19 7.70 -18.05
CA GLY A 179 2.60 8.61 -16.98
C GLY A 179 1.48 9.17 -16.11
N ARG A 180 0.24 8.72 -16.27
CA ARG A 180 -0.88 9.14 -15.40
C ARG A 180 -1.94 8.05 -15.21
N ALA A 181 -2.47 7.94 -13.99
CA ALA A 181 -3.71 7.21 -13.73
C ALA A 181 -4.89 8.19 -13.77
N GLN A 182 -6.05 7.76 -14.28
CA GLN A 182 -7.26 8.58 -14.34
C GLN A 182 -8.51 7.79 -13.97
N PHE A 183 -9.29 8.36 -13.05
CA PHE A 183 -10.60 7.84 -12.65
C PHE A 183 -11.52 9.00 -12.28
N ALA A 184 -12.83 8.73 -12.22
CA ALA A 184 -13.80 9.70 -11.75
C ALA A 184 -14.74 9.07 -10.73
N CYS A 185 -14.90 9.72 -9.58
CA CYS A 185 -15.67 9.25 -8.43
C CYS A 185 -16.50 10.36 -7.80
N THR A 186 -17.46 10.02 -6.95
CA THR A 186 -18.20 11.00 -6.15
C THR A 186 -17.32 11.60 -5.05
N PRO A 187 -17.64 12.79 -4.52
CA PRO A 187 -16.85 13.45 -3.48
C PRO A 187 -16.65 12.61 -2.20
N ASN A 188 -17.66 11.84 -1.80
CA ASN A 188 -17.61 11.00 -0.60
C ASN A 188 -16.91 9.65 -0.81
N HIS A 189 -16.32 9.38 -1.99
CA HIS A 189 -15.63 8.10 -2.22
C HIS A 189 -14.29 8.07 -1.48
N LEU A 190 -14.02 6.99 -0.74
CA LEU A 190 -12.81 6.87 0.07
C LEU A 190 -11.63 6.40 -0.77
N ILE A 191 -10.56 7.18 -0.75
CA ILE A 191 -9.30 6.90 -1.45
C ILE A 191 -8.20 6.72 -0.40
N ARG A 192 -7.33 5.74 -0.59
CA ARG A 192 -6.25 5.47 0.36
C ARG A 192 -5.11 6.46 0.18
N THR A 193 -4.80 7.19 1.25
CA THR A 193 -3.59 8.02 1.39
C THR A 193 -2.56 7.32 2.30
N PRO A 194 -1.30 7.77 2.33
CA PRO A 194 -0.34 7.28 3.33
C PRO A 194 -0.82 7.45 4.78
N GLY A 195 -1.64 8.48 5.05
CA GLY A 195 -2.22 8.77 6.37
C GLY A 195 -3.53 8.05 6.68
N GLY A 196 -4.06 7.24 5.76
CA GLY A 196 -5.35 6.56 5.93
C GLY A 196 -6.36 6.83 4.82
N TRP A 197 -7.60 6.38 5.04
CA TRP A 197 -8.72 6.63 4.14
C TRP A 197 -9.20 8.08 4.26
N ARG A 198 -9.37 8.76 3.12
CA ARG A 198 -9.92 10.12 3.05
C ARG A 198 -10.97 10.21 1.94
N GLU A 199 -11.97 11.05 2.12
CA GLU A 199 -12.96 11.31 1.09
C GLU A 199 -12.34 12.06 -0.09
N ALA A 200 -12.72 11.69 -1.31
CA ALA A 200 -12.24 12.31 -2.53
C ALA A 200 -12.45 13.84 -2.57
N GLY A 201 -13.53 14.34 -1.97
CA GLY A 201 -13.85 15.77 -1.90
C GLY A 201 -12.92 16.58 -1.00
N GLU A 202 -12.19 15.93 -0.10
CA GLU A 202 -11.23 16.56 0.81
C GLU A 202 -9.80 16.59 0.23
N LEU A 203 -9.54 15.82 -0.81
CA LEU A 203 -8.22 15.73 -1.42
C LEU A 203 -7.94 16.93 -2.30
N ILE A 204 -6.68 17.39 -2.29
CA ILE A 204 -6.22 18.51 -3.13
C ILE A 204 -5.08 18.07 -4.06
N VAL A 205 -4.83 18.87 -5.10
CA VAL A 205 -3.67 18.65 -5.99
C VAL A 205 -2.38 18.75 -5.17
N GLY A 206 -1.49 17.77 -5.34
CA GLY A 206 -0.27 17.62 -4.55
C GLY A 206 -0.36 16.57 -3.44
N ASP A 207 -1.56 16.23 -2.97
CA ASP A 207 -1.74 15.14 -2.00
C ASP A 207 -1.29 13.81 -2.61
N ASN A 208 -0.63 12.98 -1.80
CA ASN A 208 -0.22 11.64 -2.20
C ASN A 208 -1.32 10.62 -1.90
N ILE A 209 -1.60 9.75 -2.86
CA ILE A 209 -2.47 8.59 -2.72
C ILE A 209 -1.72 7.31 -3.07
N LEU A 210 -2.15 6.17 -2.53
CA LEU A 210 -1.46 4.91 -2.74
C LEU A 210 -1.84 4.28 -4.08
N GLN A 211 -0.83 3.93 -4.87
CA GLN A 211 -0.97 3.14 -6.09
C GLN A 211 -0.28 1.79 -5.97
N ASN A 212 -0.87 0.76 -6.57
CA ASN A 212 -0.17 -0.49 -6.87
C ASN A 212 0.87 -0.26 -7.96
N VAL A 213 2.12 -0.60 -7.67
CA VAL A 213 3.24 -0.56 -8.59
C VAL A 213 4.00 -1.88 -8.52
N THR A 214 4.19 -2.51 -9.67
CA THR A 214 4.97 -3.75 -9.77
C THR A 214 6.47 -3.46 -9.83
N HIS A 215 7.21 -3.97 -8.85
CA HIS A 215 8.66 -4.04 -8.78
C HIS A 215 9.15 -5.33 -9.45
N ARG A 216 10.27 -5.26 -10.19
CA ARG A 216 10.69 -6.37 -11.06
C ARG A 216 12.17 -6.73 -10.95
N LEU A 217 13.00 -5.82 -10.42
CA LEU A 217 14.43 -6.04 -10.29
C LEU A 217 14.74 -6.99 -9.14
N SER A 218 15.62 -7.96 -9.42
CA SER A 218 16.29 -8.73 -8.37
C SER A 218 17.43 -7.94 -7.72
N ASP A 219 17.88 -8.37 -6.55
CA ASP A 219 19.08 -7.81 -5.90
C ASP A 219 20.32 -7.88 -6.80
N PHE A 220 20.44 -8.95 -7.59
CA PHE A 220 21.50 -9.09 -8.59
C PHE A 220 21.41 -7.98 -9.66
N GLN A 221 20.23 -7.73 -10.21
CA GLN A 221 20.03 -6.70 -11.23
C GLN A 221 20.27 -5.29 -10.67
N TRP A 222 19.93 -5.06 -9.39
CA TRP A 222 20.31 -3.84 -8.68
C TRP A 222 21.82 -3.63 -8.66
N GLN A 223 22.61 -4.66 -8.34
CA GLN A 223 24.07 -4.56 -8.38
C GLN A 223 24.60 -4.28 -9.79
N VAL A 224 23.95 -4.81 -10.82
CA VAL A 224 24.31 -4.53 -12.22
C VAL A 224 24.08 -3.06 -12.55
N ILE A 225 22.93 -2.52 -12.15
CA ILE A 225 22.57 -1.11 -12.36
C ILE A 225 23.52 -0.19 -11.59
N LEU A 226 23.80 -0.47 -10.31
CA LEU A 226 24.69 0.35 -9.48
C LEU A 226 26.12 0.39 -10.05
N GLY A 227 26.67 -0.75 -10.48
CA GLY A 227 28.00 -0.80 -11.09
C GLY A 227 28.04 -0.06 -12.42
N SER A 228 27.07 -0.30 -13.29
CA SER A 228 27.00 0.34 -14.60
C SER A 228 26.75 1.85 -14.49
N LEU A 229 26.00 2.31 -13.48
CA LEU A 229 25.79 3.74 -13.23
C LEU A 229 27.04 4.47 -12.74
N MET A 230 28.03 3.76 -12.20
CA MET A 230 29.34 4.35 -11.96
C MET A 230 30.12 4.54 -13.26
N GLY A 231 29.83 3.74 -14.29
CA GLY A 231 30.43 3.83 -15.62
C GLY A 231 29.52 4.48 -16.66
N ASP A 232 29.38 3.80 -17.81
CA ASP A 232 28.69 4.25 -19.03
C ASP A 232 27.15 4.25 -18.91
N GLY A 233 26.62 3.70 -17.82
CA GLY A 233 25.19 3.66 -17.53
C GLY A 233 24.61 5.02 -17.15
N ALA A 234 23.35 5.24 -17.52
CA ALA A 234 22.61 6.45 -17.18
C ALA A 234 21.12 6.17 -16.88
N LEU A 235 20.54 6.96 -15.97
CA LEU A 235 19.10 6.99 -15.69
C LEU A 235 18.46 8.27 -16.26
N SER A 236 17.50 8.09 -17.15
CA SER A 236 16.66 9.19 -17.68
C SER A 236 15.27 9.13 -17.03
N PRO A 237 14.66 10.28 -16.68
CA PRO A 237 13.34 10.27 -16.06
C PRO A 237 12.27 9.90 -17.10
N THR A 238 11.19 9.28 -16.64
CA THR A 238 9.94 9.20 -17.40
C THR A 238 9.26 10.56 -17.48
N ARG A 239 8.25 10.69 -18.34
CA ARG A 239 7.47 11.93 -18.48
C ARG A 239 6.84 12.39 -17.16
N SER A 240 6.44 11.46 -16.29
CA SER A 240 5.88 11.80 -14.98
C SER A 240 6.94 12.15 -13.94
N GLY A 241 8.21 11.77 -14.16
CA GLY A 241 9.28 11.92 -13.18
C GLY A 241 9.25 10.91 -12.03
N HIS A 242 8.27 9.99 -12.02
CA HIS A 242 8.08 8.99 -10.96
C HIS A 242 8.57 7.58 -11.35
N GLY A 243 9.12 7.44 -12.55
CA GLY A 243 9.89 6.27 -12.98
C GLY A 243 11.15 6.71 -13.72
N ALA A 244 12.10 5.81 -13.92
CA ALA A 244 13.30 6.07 -14.70
C ALA A 244 13.62 4.94 -15.68
N ARG A 245 14.22 5.31 -16.81
CA ARG A 245 14.77 4.40 -17.82
C ARG A 245 16.26 4.28 -17.61
N PHE A 246 16.73 3.05 -17.47
CA PHE A 246 18.15 2.71 -17.49
C PHE A 246 18.62 2.48 -18.93
N ARG A 247 19.73 3.13 -19.27
CA ARG A 247 20.38 3.04 -20.58
C ARG A 247 21.88 2.87 -20.40
N TRP A 248 22.49 2.06 -21.26
CA TRP A 248 23.94 2.01 -21.43
C TRP A 248 24.30 1.88 -22.91
N GLY A 249 25.55 2.15 -23.25
CA GLY A 249 26.03 1.92 -24.60
C GLY A 249 27.55 1.82 -24.64
N HIS A 250 28.05 1.09 -25.65
CA HIS A 250 29.48 0.88 -25.84
C HIS A 250 29.84 0.95 -27.32
N GLY A 251 31.12 1.20 -27.60
CA GLY A 251 31.67 1.17 -28.95
C GLY A 251 31.56 -0.21 -29.61
N ALA A 252 31.71 -0.25 -30.93
CA ALA A 252 31.56 -1.48 -31.72
C ALA A 252 32.44 -2.65 -31.23
N THR A 253 33.65 -2.36 -30.74
CA THR A 253 34.60 -3.37 -30.23
C THR A 253 34.17 -4.01 -28.92
N GLN A 254 33.22 -3.40 -28.20
CA GLN A 254 32.70 -3.86 -26.92
C GLN A 254 31.23 -4.31 -27.03
N ALA A 255 30.74 -4.54 -28.25
CA ALA A 255 29.36 -4.93 -28.48
C ALA A 255 28.98 -6.21 -27.73
N GLU A 256 29.86 -7.22 -27.72
CA GLU A 256 29.64 -8.48 -27.00
C GLU A 256 29.41 -8.26 -25.50
N TYR A 257 30.20 -7.41 -24.86
CA TYR A 257 30.03 -7.06 -23.44
C TYR A 257 28.71 -6.29 -23.20
N SER A 258 28.38 -5.36 -24.10
CA SER A 258 27.13 -4.60 -24.02
C SER A 258 25.89 -5.50 -24.15
N ASP A 259 25.95 -6.47 -25.06
CA ASP A 259 24.89 -7.45 -25.32
C ASP A 259 24.76 -8.44 -24.17
N TRP A 260 25.88 -8.88 -23.58
CA TRP A 260 25.89 -9.65 -22.34
C TRP A 260 25.19 -8.90 -21.21
N LYS A 261 25.50 -7.60 -20.99
CA LYS A 261 24.76 -6.78 -20.00
C LYS A 261 23.26 -6.75 -20.29
N GLY A 262 22.86 -6.72 -21.57
CA GLY A 262 21.45 -6.81 -21.97
C GLY A 262 20.79 -8.12 -21.56
N SER A 263 21.50 -9.24 -21.65
CA SER A 263 20.99 -10.55 -21.23
C SER A 263 20.66 -10.61 -19.73
N LEU A 264 21.34 -9.82 -18.89
CA LEU A 264 21.09 -9.72 -17.44
C LEU A 264 19.73 -9.08 -17.11
N PHE A 265 19.03 -8.50 -18.10
CA PHE A 265 17.72 -7.86 -17.96
C PHE A 265 16.64 -8.47 -18.86
N ALA A 266 16.81 -9.73 -19.29
CA ALA A 266 15.87 -10.39 -20.19
C ALA A 266 14.40 -10.41 -19.70
N ASN A 267 14.16 -10.36 -18.38
CA ASN A 267 12.84 -10.29 -17.75
C ASN A 267 12.19 -8.89 -17.75
N ILE A 268 12.92 -7.80 -18.02
CA ILE A 268 12.42 -6.42 -17.90
C ILE A 268 11.98 -5.83 -19.25
N GLY A 269 12.40 -6.43 -20.37
CA GLY A 269 12.21 -5.89 -21.70
C GLY A 269 13.25 -4.82 -22.02
N THR A 270 14.23 -5.18 -22.84
CA THR A 270 15.34 -4.32 -23.26
C THR A 270 15.33 -4.19 -24.77
N SER A 271 15.42 -2.96 -25.26
CA SER A 271 15.60 -2.68 -26.69
C SER A 271 17.09 -2.46 -26.99
N ARG A 272 17.54 -2.96 -28.15
CA ARG A 272 18.91 -2.80 -28.64
C ARG A 272 18.90 -1.98 -29.92
N SER A 273 19.75 -0.95 -29.99
CA SER A 273 19.94 -0.11 -31.17
C SER A 273 21.42 0.05 -31.51
N THR A 274 21.73 0.43 -32.74
CA THR A 274 23.11 0.67 -33.20
C THR A 274 23.15 2.00 -33.95
N ASN A 275 24.18 2.82 -33.70
CA ASN A 275 24.36 4.08 -34.41
C ASN A 275 25.21 3.91 -35.68
N ALA A 276 25.37 4.98 -36.47
CA ALA A 276 26.14 4.97 -37.72
C ALA A 276 27.64 4.60 -37.53
N LYS A 277 28.19 4.73 -36.32
CA LYS A 277 29.58 4.35 -35.99
C LYS A 277 29.70 2.92 -35.46
N GLY A 278 28.61 2.14 -35.49
CA GLY A 278 28.56 0.77 -34.96
C GLY A 278 28.51 0.67 -33.44
N ALA A 279 28.38 1.78 -32.71
CA ALA A 279 28.20 1.73 -31.26
C ALA A 279 26.80 1.22 -30.92
N VAL A 280 26.72 0.34 -29.94
CA VAL A 280 25.50 -0.34 -29.52
C VAL A 280 24.93 0.31 -28.27
N PHE A 281 23.62 0.46 -28.21
CA PHE A 281 22.91 1.04 -27.08
C PHE A 281 21.76 0.14 -26.67
N HIS A 282 21.54 0.06 -25.37
CA HIS A 282 20.46 -0.68 -24.78
C HIS A 282 19.63 0.25 -23.92
N ASP A 283 18.31 0.20 -24.11
CA ASP A 283 17.34 0.98 -23.38
C ASP A 283 16.33 0.01 -22.74
N MET A 284 16.28 0.01 -21.41
CA MET A 284 15.35 -0.80 -20.63
C MET A 284 13.95 -0.17 -20.61
N ALA A 285 12.91 -1.00 -20.45
CA ALA A 285 11.59 -0.48 -20.09
C ALA A 285 11.68 0.40 -18.82
N PRO A 286 11.00 1.56 -18.75
CA PRO A 286 11.06 2.40 -17.58
C PRO A 286 10.46 1.72 -16.35
N LEU A 287 11.16 1.81 -15.21
CA LEU A 287 10.76 1.21 -13.95
C LEU A 287 10.54 2.28 -12.87
N ALA A 288 9.55 2.04 -12.01
CA ALA A 288 9.22 2.91 -10.90
C ALA A 288 10.31 2.94 -9.83
N GLU A 289 10.79 1.75 -9.48
CA GLU A 289 11.79 1.52 -8.43
C GLU A 289 13.12 2.26 -8.68
N LEU A 290 13.41 2.64 -9.93
CA LEU A 290 14.59 3.44 -10.31
C LEU A 290 14.45 4.95 -10.09
N ALA A 291 13.26 5.45 -9.79
CA ALA A 291 13.01 6.89 -9.67
C ALA A 291 13.80 7.54 -8.52
N GLU A 292 13.79 6.91 -7.35
CA GLU A 292 14.50 7.42 -6.18
C GLU A 292 16.02 7.31 -6.35
N LEU A 293 16.51 6.19 -6.91
CA LEU A 293 17.92 6.06 -7.25
C LEU A 293 18.36 7.20 -8.18
N ARG A 294 17.59 7.49 -9.24
CA ARG A 294 17.89 8.61 -10.13
C ARG A 294 17.96 9.95 -9.39
N LYS A 295 16.97 10.26 -8.53
CA LYS A 295 16.96 11.53 -7.78
C LYS A 295 18.18 11.66 -6.88
N SER A 296 18.60 10.56 -6.25
CA SER A 296 19.76 10.54 -5.36
C SER A 296 21.10 10.67 -6.10
N VAL A 297 21.22 10.11 -7.31
CA VAL A 297 22.47 10.13 -8.08
C VAL A 297 22.67 11.43 -8.85
N TYR A 298 21.61 12.01 -9.43
CA TYR A 298 21.75 13.17 -10.31
C TYR A 298 21.48 14.48 -9.57
N VAL A 299 22.38 14.83 -8.64
CA VAL A 299 22.34 16.06 -7.85
C VAL A 299 23.44 17.01 -8.32
N GLY A 300 23.07 18.14 -8.95
CA GLY A 300 24.05 19.20 -9.26
C GLY A 300 24.94 18.96 -10.49
N GLY A 301 24.45 18.26 -11.52
CA GLY A 301 25.09 18.15 -12.83
C GLY A 301 26.16 17.06 -12.96
N LYS A 302 26.81 16.66 -11.85
CA LYS A 302 27.64 15.45 -11.75
C LYS A 302 26.91 14.35 -10.98
N LYS A 303 27.39 13.10 -11.10
CA LYS A 303 26.84 11.96 -10.35
C LYS A 303 27.31 12.05 -8.88
N PHE A 304 26.35 12.08 -7.96
CA PHE A 304 26.57 12.03 -6.51
C PHE A 304 26.43 10.60 -6.00
N LEU A 305 27.42 10.12 -5.25
CA LEU A 305 27.46 8.76 -4.70
C LEU A 305 27.35 8.83 -3.17
N SER A 306 26.13 8.69 -2.64
CA SER A 306 25.89 8.73 -1.18
C SER A 306 26.65 7.62 -0.43
N HIS A 307 26.76 7.73 0.89
CA HIS A 307 27.33 6.66 1.71
C HIS A 307 26.53 5.36 1.57
N ASP A 308 25.21 5.44 1.48
CA ASP A 308 24.34 4.26 1.33
C ASP A 308 24.52 3.63 -0.06
N TYR A 309 24.68 4.44 -1.11
CA TYR A 309 25.04 3.95 -2.44
C TYR A 309 26.32 3.13 -2.37
N LEU A 310 27.39 3.69 -1.78
CA LEU A 310 28.68 3.00 -1.71
C LEU A 310 28.60 1.73 -0.85
N LYS A 311 27.96 1.78 0.32
CA LYS A 311 27.75 0.60 1.18
C LYS A 311 26.98 -0.53 0.49
N SER A 312 26.11 -0.20 -0.47
CA SER A 312 25.36 -1.20 -1.23
C SER A 312 26.17 -1.92 -2.30
N LEU A 313 27.38 -1.42 -2.63
CA LEU A 313 28.19 -1.98 -3.71
C LEU A 313 28.76 -3.36 -3.32
N THR A 314 28.73 -4.26 -4.29
CA THR A 314 29.37 -5.57 -4.22
C THR A 314 30.56 -5.66 -5.17
N PRO A 315 31.38 -6.72 -5.08
CA PRO A 315 32.42 -7.00 -6.08
C PRO A 315 31.89 -7.05 -7.53
N LEU A 316 30.64 -7.46 -7.74
CA LEU A 316 29.99 -7.43 -9.07
C LEU A 316 29.82 -5.99 -9.57
N SER A 317 29.30 -5.07 -8.75
CA SER A 317 29.17 -3.67 -9.13
C SER A 317 30.52 -3.03 -9.43
N LEU A 318 31.54 -3.34 -8.62
CA LEU A 318 32.90 -2.86 -8.83
C LEU A 318 33.50 -3.41 -10.14
N ALA A 319 33.23 -4.67 -10.48
CA ALA A 319 33.67 -5.28 -11.73
C ALA A 319 33.03 -4.61 -12.95
N LEU A 320 31.72 -4.33 -12.91
CA LEU A 320 31.01 -3.62 -13.98
C LEU A 320 31.54 -2.20 -14.17
N TRP A 321 31.74 -1.48 -13.07
CA TRP A 321 32.35 -0.16 -13.14
C TRP A 321 33.77 -0.22 -13.74
N TYR A 322 34.59 -1.19 -13.34
CA TYR A 322 35.93 -1.39 -13.90
C TYR A 322 35.90 -1.79 -15.38
N MET A 323 34.97 -2.63 -15.79
CA MET A 323 34.80 -3.00 -17.20
C MET A 323 34.35 -1.80 -18.04
N ASP A 324 33.54 -0.90 -17.50
CA ASP A 324 33.13 0.32 -18.21
C ASP A 324 34.30 1.31 -18.31
N ASP A 325 34.79 1.83 -17.18
CA ASP A 325 35.72 2.97 -17.15
C ASP A 325 37.18 2.64 -16.81
N GLY A 326 37.47 1.39 -16.43
CA GLY A 326 38.79 0.98 -15.99
C GLY A 326 39.80 0.84 -17.15
N GLY A 327 40.98 1.39 -16.95
CA GLY A 327 42.18 1.14 -17.73
C GLY A 327 43.11 0.15 -17.05
N PHE A 328 43.88 -0.59 -17.84
CA PHE A 328 44.97 -1.43 -17.36
C PHE A 328 46.17 -1.30 -18.27
N THR A 329 47.33 -1.02 -17.68
CA THR A 329 48.61 -1.00 -18.40
C THR A 329 49.52 -2.08 -17.84
N LEU A 330 49.80 -3.09 -18.66
CA LEU A 330 50.79 -4.12 -18.36
C LEU A 330 52.21 -3.57 -18.60
N ARG A 331 53.09 -3.67 -17.60
CA ARG A 331 54.52 -3.42 -17.78
C ARG A 331 55.16 -4.67 -18.40
N ALA A 332 55.90 -4.48 -19.49
CA ALA A 332 56.45 -5.55 -20.33
C ALA A 332 57.27 -6.61 -19.56
N LYS A 333 57.28 -7.84 -20.09
CA LYS A 333 58.12 -8.97 -19.65
C LYS A 333 59.60 -8.73 -19.99
N GLY A 334 60.49 -9.08 -19.05
CA GLY A 334 61.96 -9.03 -19.18
C GLY A 334 62.51 -7.76 -18.52
N VAL A 335 63.21 -7.82 -17.37
CA VAL A 335 64.64 -8.18 -17.26
C VAL A 335 64.95 -9.05 -16.01
N ARG A 336 63.95 -9.44 -15.19
CA ARG A 336 64.20 -10.20 -13.93
C ARG A 336 63.26 -11.41 -13.78
N ALA A 337 63.82 -12.56 -13.37
CA ALA A 337 63.06 -13.80 -13.11
C ALA A 337 61.94 -13.66 -12.06
N ARG A 338 61.96 -12.60 -11.25
CA ARG A 338 60.93 -12.27 -10.23
C ARG A 338 59.59 -11.72 -10.79
N THR A 339 59.44 -11.50 -12.10
CA THR A 339 58.21 -10.92 -12.71
C THR A 339 57.55 -11.81 -13.76
N ALA A 340 57.68 -13.14 -13.64
CA ALA A 340 57.12 -14.10 -14.60
C ALA A 340 55.58 -13.99 -14.76
N GLU A 341 54.86 -13.58 -13.71
CA GLU A 341 53.40 -13.39 -13.70
C GLU A 341 52.91 -12.07 -14.31
N GLY A 342 53.82 -11.18 -14.72
CA GLY A 342 53.49 -9.82 -15.17
C GLY A 342 53.24 -8.85 -14.01
N SER A 343 53.43 -7.56 -14.27
CA SER A 343 53.10 -6.48 -13.33
C SER A 343 52.45 -5.34 -14.10
N GLY A 344 51.55 -4.61 -13.48
CA GLY A 344 50.85 -3.51 -14.14
C GLY A 344 50.25 -2.55 -13.13
N HIS A 345 49.58 -1.52 -13.64
CA HIS A 345 48.78 -0.62 -12.84
C HIS A 345 47.43 -0.42 -13.50
N SER A 346 46.40 -0.34 -12.68
CA SER A 346 45.04 0.02 -13.09
C SER A 346 44.78 1.49 -12.80
N GLU A 347 43.93 2.09 -13.62
CA GLU A 347 43.42 3.44 -13.41
C GLU A 347 41.93 3.48 -13.76
N ILE A 348 41.14 4.33 -13.11
CA ILE A 348 39.72 4.53 -13.41
C ILE A 348 39.42 6.01 -13.39
N CYS A 349 38.83 6.52 -14.47
CA CYS A 349 38.36 7.91 -14.54
C CYS A 349 37.18 8.12 -13.58
N VAL A 350 37.23 9.15 -12.75
CA VAL A 350 36.17 9.50 -11.77
C VAL A 350 35.63 10.91 -11.96
N GLU A 351 35.96 11.54 -13.10
CA GLU A 351 35.57 12.91 -13.43
C GLU A 351 34.04 13.11 -13.46
N ALA A 352 33.29 12.05 -13.76
CA ALA A 352 31.82 12.05 -13.78
C ALA A 352 31.19 12.26 -12.38
N PHE A 353 31.95 12.03 -11.31
CA PHE A 353 31.49 12.20 -9.94
C PHE A 353 31.83 13.58 -9.39
N ASP A 354 31.02 14.10 -8.48
CA ASP A 354 31.37 15.31 -7.75
C ASP A 354 32.61 15.08 -6.85
N PRO A 355 33.39 16.14 -6.52
CA PRO A 355 34.63 15.98 -5.76
C PRO A 355 34.49 15.28 -4.40
N ALA A 356 33.36 15.48 -3.70
CA ALA A 356 33.15 14.81 -2.41
C ALA A 356 32.90 13.30 -2.61
N SER A 357 32.16 12.93 -3.65
CA SER A 357 31.98 11.53 -4.03
C SER A 357 33.28 10.85 -4.48
N GLN A 358 34.18 11.56 -5.17
CA GLN A 358 35.49 11.02 -5.56
C GLN A 358 36.34 10.63 -4.35
N VAL A 359 36.39 11.51 -3.34
CA VAL A 359 37.10 11.26 -2.07
C VAL A 359 36.43 10.11 -1.31
N ARG A 360 35.10 10.16 -1.18
CA ARG A 360 34.33 9.13 -0.47
C ARG A 360 34.51 7.74 -1.10
N LEU A 361 34.53 7.65 -2.42
CA LEU A 361 34.74 6.41 -3.16
C LEU A 361 36.16 5.85 -2.93
N ARG A 362 37.19 6.70 -2.97
CA ARG A 362 38.57 6.31 -2.64
C ARG A 362 38.65 5.70 -1.24
N ASP A 363 38.07 6.38 -0.26
CA ASP A 363 38.13 5.95 1.15
C ASP A 363 37.33 4.67 1.35
N HIS A 364 36.14 4.58 0.73
CA HIS A 364 35.31 3.37 0.77
C HIS A 364 36.02 2.13 0.20
N LEU A 365 36.78 2.26 -0.89
CA LEU A 365 37.58 1.15 -1.45
C LEU A 365 38.64 0.66 -0.44
N ALA A 366 39.27 1.58 0.28
CA ALA A 366 40.28 1.26 1.27
C ALA A 366 39.68 0.61 2.52
N ASP A 367 38.58 1.17 3.02
CA ASP A 367 37.94 0.73 4.27
C ASP A 367 37.20 -0.61 4.10
N THR A 368 36.56 -0.82 2.95
CA THR A 368 35.68 -1.98 2.72
C THR A 368 36.45 -3.18 2.16
N TRP A 369 37.35 -2.95 1.21
CA TRP A 369 38.05 -4.04 0.50
C TRP A 369 39.57 -4.01 0.67
N GLY A 370 40.12 -3.07 1.46
CA GLY A 370 41.55 -2.97 1.67
C GLY A 370 42.33 -2.59 0.39
N ILE A 371 41.64 -1.96 -0.58
CA ILE A 371 42.19 -1.55 -1.87
C ILE A 371 42.46 -0.05 -1.83
N ARG A 372 43.73 0.34 -1.82
CA ARG A 372 44.13 1.75 -1.73
C ARG A 372 44.37 2.35 -3.11
N ALA A 373 43.66 3.42 -3.41
CA ALA A 373 43.82 4.20 -4.64
C ALA A 373 44.38 5.60 -4.34
N THR A 374 45.16 6.14 -5.27
CA THR A 374 45.55 7.55 -5.26
C THR A 374 44.62 8.35 -6.17
N LEU A 375 43.96 9.36 -5.62
CA LEU A 375 43.17 10.32 -6.39
C LEU A 375 44.09 11.43 -6.89
N SER A 376 44.11 11.67 -8.20
CA SER A 376 44.94 12.70 -8.84
C SER A 376 44.26 13.27 -10.07
N GLU A 377 44.60 14.51 -10.43
CA GLU A 377 44.21 15.10 -11.71
C GLU A 377 45.24 14.74 -12.79
N ARG A 378 44.77 14.32 -13.97
CA ARG A 378 45.62 13.94 -15.10
C ARG A 378 45.23 14.59 -16.42
N GLY A 379 46.25 14.76 -17.27
CA GLY A 379 46.12 15.28 -18.63
C GLY A 379 45.87 16.79 -18.69
N ALA A 380 45.90 17.35 -19.89
CA ALA A 380 45.75 18.79 -20.12
C ALA A 380 44.39 19.35 -19.68
N ARG A 381 43.38 18.49 -19.47
CA ARG A 381 42.03 18.86 -19.01
C ARG A 381 41.83 18.68 -17.51
N GLY A 382 42.85 18.23 -16.75
CA GLY A 382 42.76 18.05 -15.30
C GLY A 382 41.71 17.03 -14.87
N MET A 383 41.57 15.90 -15.58
CA MET A 383 40.55 14.90 -15.26
C MET A 383 40.89 14.16 -13.97
N ALA A 384 39.92 14.03 -13.07
CA ALA A 384 40.10 13.25 -11.85
C ALA A 384 40.17 11.74 -12.15
N VAL A 385 41.23 11.09 -11.65
CA VAL A 385 41.52 9.66 -11.88
C VAL A 385 41.94 9.00 -10.57
N LEU A 386 41.40 7.80 -10.32
CA LEU A 386 41.92 6.88 -9.30
C LEU A 386 42.98 5.97 -9.91
N THR A 387 44.19 6.02 -9.36
CA THR A 387 45.31 5.15 -9.78
C THR A 387 45.60 4.10 -8.70
N PHE A 388 45.76 2.85 -9.12
CA PHE A 388 46.06 1.72 -8.26
C PHE A 388 47.50 1.28 -8.48
N ALA A 389 48.31 1.27 -7.42
CA ALA A 389 49.67 0.75 -7.48
C ALA A 389 49.68 -0.76 -7.82
N LYS A 390 50.85 -1.34 -8.08
CA LYS A 390 50.99 -2.75 -8.50
C LYS A 390 50.24 -3.73 -7.59
N ASP A 391 50.46 -3.64 -6.28
CA ASP A 391 49.89 -4.60 -5.33
C ASP A 391 48.38 -4.36 -5.14
N GLU A 392 47.96 -3.09 -5.16
CA GLU A 392 46.55 -2.70 -5.08
C GLU A 392 45.77 -3.08 -6.35
N THR A 393 46.41 -3.02 -7.52
CA THR A 393 45.88 -3.56 -8.79
C THR A 393 45.68 -5.07 -8.68
N SER A 394 46.64 -5.79 -8.10
CA SER A 394 46.51 -7.23 -7.90
C SER A 394 45.34 -7.58 -6.96
N LYS A 395 45.13 -6.80 -5.89
CA LYS A 395 43.96 -6.97 -5.00
C LYS A 395 42.64 -6.68 -5.71
N LEU A 396 42.57 -5.57 -6.44
CA LEU A 396 41.39 -5.21 -7.23
C LEU A 396 41.04 -6.31 -8.24
N HIS A 397 42.02 -6.74 -9.04
CA HIS A 397 41.82 -7.80 -10.03
C HIS A 397 41.44 -9.13 -9.39
N ALA A 398 42.05 -9.51 -8.26
CA ALA A 398 41.66 -10.72 -7.53
C ALA A 398 40.19 -10.68 -7.09
N LEU A 399 39.72 -9.51 -6.63
CA LEU A 399 38.36 -9.30 -6.16
C LEU A 399 37.32 -9.37 -7.30
N ILE A 400 37.61 -8.72 -8.43
CA ILE A 400 36.63 -8.55 -9.52
C ILE A 400 36.69 -9.65 -10.58
N ALA A 401 37.78 -10.42 -10.65
CA ALA A 401 37.99 -11.41 -11.72
C ALA A 401 36.87 -12.43 -11.94
N PRO A 402 36.15 -12.91 -10.91
CA PRO A 402 35.00 -13.79 -11.12
C PRO A 402 33.87 -13.16 -11.95
N PHE A 403 33.84 -11.84 -12.07
CA PHE A 403 32.77 -11.06 -12.67
C PHE A 403 33.15 -10.38 -13.99
N VAL A 404 34.42 -10.44 -14.40
CA VAL A 404 34.89 -9.78 -15.64
C VAL A 404 34.60 -10.65 -16.85
N HIS A 405 33.74 -10.16 -17.74
CA HIS A 405 33.34 -10.84 -18.96
C HIS A 405 34.56 -11.19 -19.85
N PRO A 406 34.58 -12.35 -20.55
CA PRO A 406 35.72 -12.78 -21.37
C PRO A 406 36.18 -11.75 -22.40
N SER A 407 35.26 -11.05 -23.07
CA SER A 407 35.59 -9.99 -24.03
C SER A 407 36.31 -8.77 -23.40
N MET A 408 36.29 -8.65 -22.07
CA MET A 408 36.94 -7.59 -21.29
C MET A 408 38.16 -8.11 -20.49
N ALA A 409 38.54 -9.38 -20.67
CA ALA A 409 39.64 -10.01 -19.92
C ALA A 409 41.00 -9.30 -20.11
N TYR A 410 41.18 -8.59 -21.23
CA TYR A 410 42.38 -7.79 -21.50
C TYR A 410 42.62 -6.66 -20.48
N LYS A 411 41.59 -6.27 -19.71
CA LYS A 411 41.70 -5.30 -18.60
C LYS A 411 42.27 -5.92 -17.31
N LEU A 412 42.49 -7.23 -17.27
CA LEU A 412 43.04 -7.94 -16.10
C LEU A 412 44.49 -8.35 -16.30
N LEU A 413 45.21 -8.50 -15.18
CA LEU A 413 46.46 -9.25 -15.14
C LEU A 413 46.21 -10.69 -15.62
N PRO A 414 47.14 -11.28 -16.40
CA PRO A 414 46.94 -12.61 -17.00
C PRO A 414 46.54 -13.71 -16.00
N LYS A 415 47.10 -13.70 -14.78
CA LYS A 415 46.80 -14.70 -13.73
C LYS A 415 45.37 -14.67 -13.18
N TYR A 416 44.63 -13.59 -13.45
CA TYR A 416 43.25 -13.41 -13.00
C TYR A 416 42.22 -13.57 -14.13
N GLN A 417 42.67 -13.77 -15.38
CA GLN A 417 41.77 -14.02 -16.51
C GLN A 417 41.12 -15.40 -16.44
N GLY A 418 40.00 -15.58 -17.15
CA GLY A 418 39.32 -16.88 -17.29
C GLY A 418 38.55 -17.35 -16.04
N ARG A 419 38.28 -16.47 -15.08
CA ARG A 419 37.53 -16.78 -13.85
C ARG A 419 36.05 -16.42 -13.92
N PHE A 420 35.60 -15.91 -15.06
CA PHE A 420 34.23 -15.44 -15.26
C PHE A 420 33.20 -16.54 -14.97
N GLY A 421 32.20 -16.23 -14.14
CA GLY A 421 31.13 -17.16 -13.77
C GLY A 421 29.86 -16.43 -13.34
N VAL A 422 29.44 -15.41 -14.11
CA VAL A 422 28.24 -14.63 -13.79
C VAL A 422 27.04 -15.17 -14.56
N GLU A 423 26.07 -15.66 -13.81
CA GLU A 423 24.77 -16.07 -14.32
C GLU A 423 23.68 -15.05 -13.90
N PRO A 424 22.70 -14.76 -14.76
CA PRO A 424 21.61 -13.86 -14.42
C PRO A 424 20.73 -14.46 -13.32
N VAL A 425 20.39 -13.63 -12.33
CA VAL A 425 19.40 -13.98 -11.30
C VAL A 425 18.21 -13.05 -11.47
N PHE A 426 17.03 -13.62 -11.75
CA PHE A 426 15.78 -12.88 -11.87
C PHE A 426 14.95 -13.02 -10.58
N ALA A 427 14.05 -12.07 -10.36
CA ALA A 427 13.07 -12.12 -9.27
C ALA A 427 11.67 -12.16 -9.86
N GLU A 428 10.76 -12.83 -9.15
CA GLU A 428 9.33 -12.74 -9.44
C GLU A 428 8.86 -11.30 -9.21
N PRO A 429 8.01 -10.75 -10.09
CA PRO A 429 7.46 -9.42 -9.91
C PRO A 429 6.71 -9.31 -8.58
N LYS A 430 6.99 -8.25 -7.82
CA LYS A 430 6.34 -7.99 -6.54
C LYS A 430 5.55 -6.69 -6.63
N ASP A 431 4.28 -6.74 -6.32
CA ASP A 431 3.45 -5.56 -6.21
C ASP A 431 3.69 -4.84 -4.87
N ALA A 432 3.77 -3.52 -4.91
CA ALA A 432 4.01 -2.66 -3.77
C ALA A 432 3.11 -1.42 -3.81
N LEU A 433 2.72 -0.92 -2.63
CA LEU A 433 2.01 0.34 -2.51
C LEU A 433 2.99 1.51 -2.51
N VAL A 434 2.86 2.38 -3.50
CA VAL A 434 3.72 3.56 -3.66
C VAL A 434 2.88 4.85 -3.60
N PRO A 435 3.24 5.81 -2.73
CA PRO A 435 2.61 7.12 -2.71
C PRO A 435 2.87 7.88 -4.01
N MET A 436 1.80 8.35 -4.65
CA MET A 436 1.87 9.11 -5.89
C MET A 436 1.01 10.37 -5.81
N PRO A 437 1.52 11.52 -6.30
CA PRO A 437 0.83 12.79 -6.14
C PRO A 437 -0.33 12.92 -7.11
N ILE A 438 -1.42 13.53 -6.63
CA ILE A 438 -2.51 13.99 -7.46
C ILE A 438 -2.02 15.19 -8.28
N THR A 439 -2.16 15.09 -9.61
CA THR A 439 -1.73 16.13 -10.56
C THR A 439 -2.86 17.03 -11.02
N SER A 440 -4.11 16.56 -10.95
CA SER A 440 -5.30 17.35 -11.29
C SER A 440 -6.54 16.75 -10.66
N ILE A 441 -7.43 17.60 -10.17
CA ILE A 441 -8.80 17.27 -9.79
C ILE A 441 -9.72 18.22 -10.56
N ARG A 442 -10.74 17.69 -11.22
CA ARG A 442 -11.71 18.50 -11.97
C ARG A 442 -13.12 18.02 -11.67
N ASN A 443 -14.03 18.94 -11.39
CA ASN A 443 -15.45 18.63 -11.40
C ASN A 443 -15.89 18.46 -12.86
N VAL A 444 -16.48 17.30 -13.16
CA VAL A 444 -17.00 16.97 -14.48
C VAL A 444 -18.50 16.74 -14.35
N ALA A 445 -19.28 17.56 -15.06
CA ALA A 445 -20.72 17.39 -15.16
C ALA A 445 -21.04 15.98 -15.68
N ALA A 446 -21.92 15.28 -14.98
CA ALA A 446 -22.40 13.99 -15.36
C ALA A 446 -23.43 14.17 -16.50
N GLY A 447 -23.32 13.37 -17.56
CA GLY A 447 -24.30 13.40 -18.64
C GLY A 447 -25.67 12.90 -18.14
N ARG A 448 -26.74 13.15 -18.90
CA ARG A 448 -28.11 12.71 -18.53
C ARG A 448 -28.25 11.19 -18.29
N ALA A 449 -27.32 10.38 -18.81
CA ALA A 449 -27.26 8.93 -18.66
C ALA A 449 -26.14 8.45 -17.71
N SER A 450 -25.48 9.35 -17.00
CA SER A 450 -24.36 9.02 -16.11
C SER A 450 -24.84 8.45 -14.79
N HIS A 451 -24.73 7.12 -14.67
CA HIS A 451 -24.95 6.38 -13.44
C HIS A 451 -23.66 6.24 -12.62
N ARG A 452 -23.84 5.95 -11.34
CA ARG A 452 -22.80 5.73 -10.34
C ARG A 452 -22.65 4.23 -10.09
N PHE A 453 -21.47 3.71 -10.32
CA PHE A 453 -21.18 2.28 -10.24
C PHE A 453 -20.22 1.98 -9.11
N ASP A 454 -20.43 0.87 -8.43
CA ASP A 454 -19.49 0.34 -7.44
C ASP A 454 -19.56 -1.20 -7.37
N ILE A 455 -18.56 -1.81 -6.75
CA ILE A 455 -18.47 -3.27 -6.54
C ILE A 455 -18.09 -3.57 -5.10
N GLU A 456 -18.60 -4.67 -4.55
CA GLU A 456 -18.10 -5.22 -3.29
C GLU A 456 -17.09 -6.33 -3.55
N VAL A 457 -16.06 -6.37 -2.73
CA VAL A 457 -14.91 -7.27 -2.87
C VAL A 457 -14.78 -8.04 -1.56
N GLU A 458 -14.67 -9.36 -1.67
CA GLU A 458 -14.62 -10.27 -0.53
C GLU A 458 -13.48 -9.95 0.45
N GLY A 459 -13.81 -9.88 1.74
CA GLY A 459 -12.86 -9.79 2.85
C GLY A 459 -12.28 -8.39 3.07
N ASN A 460 -11.40 -7.93 2.19
CA ASN A 460 -10.52 -6.78 2.46
C ASN A 460 -11.18 -5.41 2.23
N HIS A 461 -12.37 -5.38 1.63
CA HIS A 461 -13.16 -4.19 1.35
C HIS A 461 -12.47 -3.06 0.57
N ASN A 462 -11.46 -3.40 -0.23
CA ASN A 462 -10.74 -2.45 -1.08
C ASN A 462 -10.33 -3.08 -2.40
N TYR A 463 -10.05 -2.25 -3.40
CA TYR A 463 -9.54 -2.68 -4.71
C TYR A 463 -8.82 -1.54 -5.42
N PHE A 464 -8.32 -1.80 -6.64
CA PHE A 464 -7.57 -0.81 -7.41
C PHE A 464 -8.31 -0.32 -8.66
N VAL A 465 -8.43 1.00 -8.81
CA VAL A 465 -8.92 1.66 -10.03
C VAL A 465 -7.78 2.38 -10.75
N ASP A 466 -7.46 1.92 -11.96
CA ASP A 466 -6.29 2.35 -12.74
C ASP A 466 -4.97 2.33 -11.94
N GLY A 467 -4.86 1.39 -11.00
CA GLY A 467 -3.75 1.24 -10.07
C GLY A 467 -3.89 2.02 -8.76
N VAL A 468 -4.89 2.89 -8.58
CA VAL A 468 -5.12 3.65 -7.34
C VAL A 468 -5.97 2.84 -6.37
N MET A 469 -5.52 2.74 -5.11
CA MET A 469 -6.24 2.00 -4.07
C MET A 469 -7.46 2.78 -3.57
N VAL A 470 -8.60 2.14 -3.63
CA VAL A 470 -9.91 2.69 -3.29
C VAL A 470 -10.70 1.73 -2.42
N HIS A 471 -11.61 2.27 -1.63
CA HIS A 471 -12.51 1.46 -0.79
C HIS A 471 -13.69 0.97 -1.64
N ASN A 472 -14.28 -0.17 -1.30
CA ASN A 472 -15.59 -0.51 -1.87
C ASN A 472 -16.74 0.23 -1.19
N SER A 473 -17.90 0.36 -1.82
CA SER A 473 -19.13 0.61 -1.06
C SER A 473 -19.50 -0.67 -0.33
N PRO A 474 -19.52 -0.71 1.02
CA PRO A 474 -20.16 -1.80 1.70
C PRO A 474 -21.66 -1.79 1.36
N GLU A 475 -22.24 -2.98 1.27
CA GLU A 475 -23.67 -3.18 1.25
C GLU A 475 -24.28 -2.47 2.48
N THR A 476 -24.94 -1.32 2.29
CA THR A 476 -25.98 -0.93 3.24
C THR A 476 -27.19 -1.77 2.90
N THR A 477 -27.29 -2.98 3.45
CA THR A 477 -28.54 -3.73 3.38
C THR A 477 -29.58 -2.89 4.13
N PRO A 478 -30.63 -2.35 3.47
CA PRO A 478 -31.74 -1.74 4.18
C PRO A 478 -32.49 -2.91 4.84
N GLY A 479 -32.25 -3.12 6.14
CA GLY A 479 -32.74 -4.30 6.85
C GLY A 479 -31.62 -5.31 7.08
N GLY A 480 -31.12 -5.34 8.30
CA GLY A 480 -29.91 -6.07 8.65
C GLY A 480 -29.92 -7.54 8.25
N ARG A 481 -28.73 -8.05 7.93
CA ARG A 481 -28.39 -9.46 8.16
C ARG A 481 -28.23 -9.74 9.66
N ALA A 482 -29.23 -9.37 10.47
CA ALA A 482 -29.47 -10.13 11.67
C ALA A 482 -29.93 -11.50 11.17
N LEU A 483 -29.12 -12.54 11.39
CA LEU A 483 -29.63 -13.90 11.29
C LEU A 483 -30.94 -13.95 12.07
N LYS A 484 -31.96 -14.57 11.48
CA LYS A 484 -33.30 -14.77 12.05
C LYS A 484 -33.30 -15.68 13.29
N PHE A 485 -32.16 -15.85 13.95
CA PHE A 485 -31.95 -16.79 15.04
C PHE A 485 -31.30 -16.06 16.22
N TYR A 486 -32.12 -15.91 17.26
CA TYR A 486 -31.82 -15.62 18.66
C TYR A 486 -30.33 -15.48 19.03
N SER A 487 -29.87 -14.26 19.32
CA SER A 487 -28.73 -14.08 20.23
C SER A 487 -29.27 -13.92 21.65
N SER A 488 -29.35 -15.02 22.40
CA SER A 488 -29.66 -14.96 23.83
C SER A 488 -28.37 -14.81 24.63
N VAL A 489 -28.22 -13.71 25.37
CA VAL A 489 -27.21 -13.60 26.43
C VAL A 489 -27.88 -14.02 27.74
N ARG A 490 -27.42 -15.11 28.36
CA ARG A 490 -27.91 -15.59 29.65
C ARG A 490 -27.03 -15.00 30.76
N LEU A 491 -27.62 -14.14 31.59
CA LEU A 491 -27.01 -13.66 32.83
C LEU A 491 -27.80 -14.27 33.99
N ASP A 492 -27.16 -15.17 34.74
CA ASP A 492 -27.68 -15.74 35.99
C ASP A 492 -27.11 -14.90 37.14
N ILE A 493 -27.95 -14.10 37.78
CA ILE A 493 -27.57 -13.22 38.89
C ILE A 493 -28.37 -13.69 40.10
N ARG A 494 -27.69 -14.31 41.07
CA ARG A 494 -28.35 -14.87 42.27
C ARG A 494 -27.82 -14.16 43.50
N ARG A 495 -28.72 -13.77 44.40
CA ARG A 495 -28.33 -13.22 45.69
C ARG A 495 -27.59 -14.29 46.50
N ILE A 496 -26.29 -14.07 46.74
CA ILE A 496 -25.46 -14.96 47.55
C ILE A 496 -25.55 -14.54 49.02
N GLU A 497 -25.36 -13.24 49.31
CA GLU A 497 -25.51 -12.70 50.67
C GLU A 497 -25.88 -11.22 50.65
N SER A 498 -26.41 -10.71 51.77
CA SER A 498 -26.56 -9.26 51.98
C SER A 498 -25.30 -8.69 52.61
N ILE A 499 -24.73 -7.67 51.96
CA ILE A 499 -23.58 -6.93 52.46
C ILE A 499 -24.08 -6.00 53.56
N LYS A 500 -23.51 -6.15 54.75
CA LYS A 500 -23.86 -5.35 55.93
C LYS A 500 -22.67 -4.50 56.35
N ASP A 501 -22.94 -3.24 56.68
CA ASP A 501 -22.01 -2.39 57.41
C ASP A 501 -22.60 -2.16 58.81
N GLY A 502 -22.07 -2.90 59.79
CA GLY A 502 -22.66 -2.98 61.12
C GLY A 502 -24.06 -3.61 61.11
N VAL A 503 -25.08 -2.82 61.45
CA VAL A 503 -26.49 -3.27 61.57
C VAL A 503 -27.31 -2.91 60.32
N GLU A 504 -26.80 -2.02 59.46
CA GLU A 504 -27.48 -1.62 58.23
C GLU A 504 -27.05 -2.50 57.05
N VAL A 505 -28.03 -2.89 56.24
CA VAL A 505 -27.79 -3.59 54.96
C VAL A 505 -27.47 -2.52 53.93
N VAL A 506 -26.25 -2.54 53.41
CA VAL A 506 -25.71 -1.54 52.46
C VAL A 506 -25.67 -2.04 51.02
N GLY A 507 -26.04 -3.30 50.78
CA GLY A 507 -26.18 -3.85 49.44
C GLY A 507 -26.34 -5.36 49.42
N ASN A 508 -26.42 -5.94 48.22
CA ASN A 508 -26.45 -7.38 48.03
C ASN A 508 -25.23 -7.81 47.19
N ARG A 509 -24.61 -8.92 47.60
CA ARG A 509 -23.56 -9.58 46.82
C ARG A 509 -24.23 -10.58 45.88
N THR A 510 -24.10 -10.33 44.59
CA THR A 510 -24.67 -11.14 43.51
C THR A 510 -23.66 -12.05 42.84
#